data_AF-A0A970R505-F1
#
_entry.id   AF-A0A970R505-F1
#
_cell.length_a   1.000
_cell.length_b   1.000
_cell.length_c   1.000
_cell.angle_alpha   90.00
_cell.angle_beta   90.00
_cell.angle_gamma   90.00
#
_symmetry.space_group_name_H-M   'P 1'
#
loop_
_entity.id
_entity.type
_entity.pdbx_description
1 polymer ?
#
loop_
_entity_poly.entity_id
_entity_poly.type
_entity_poly.pdbx_seq_one_letter_code
_entity_poly.pdbx_strand_id
1 'polypeptide(L)'
;MATKSLMYLLLLTLLVHVRGFSQTAERDKRLIHFSGVVVTADSLNPVSFANIIIKNTRRGTITDYYGYFSFVAMQSDTVQFSAIGFKESYYVIPDTITRERYSLIHVMDADTILLEPTIIYPWPTVEEFKEAFVNLDIPDDDLEIARKNLNRAEMRYRVESFKMDGSLNYKNYIDRETSKLYYIGQTQPISVLNPFAWAAFIKAWKEGKFKKQNDDKY
;
A
#
# COMPACT_ATOMS: atom_id res chain seq x y z
N MET A 1 -66.18 -18.87 -33.26
CA MET A 1 -66.50 -17.99 -32.10
C MET A 1 -65.79 -18.43 -30.82
N ALA A 2 -65.68 -19.74 -30.55
CA ALA A 2 -65.08 -20.27 -29.31
C ALA A 2 -63.57 -19.92 -29.11
N THR A 3 -62.77 -19.88 -30.17
CA THR A 3 -61.32 -19.63 -30.07
C THR A 3 -60.96 -18.20 -29.62
N LYS A 4 -61.75 -17.20 -30.04
CA LYS A 4 -61.58 -15.81 -29.59
C LYS A 4 -61.99 -15.64 -28.13
N SER A 5 -63.04 -16.32 -27.69
CA SER A 5 -63.49 -16.32 -26.29
C SER A 5 -62.45 -16.94 -25.35
N LEU A 6 -61.82 -18.05 -25.76
CA LEU A 6 -60.73 -18.69 -25.00
C LEU A 6 -59.51 -17.76 -24.88
N MET A 7 -59.17 -17.04 -25.95
CA MET A 7 -58.06 -16.08 -25.96
C MET A 7 -58.30 -14.90 -25.02
N TYR A 8 -59.52 -14.36 -24.97
CA TYR A 8 -59.88 -13.29 -24.02
C TYR A 8 -59.90 -13.77 -22.57
N LEU A 9 -60.32 -15.02 -22.32
CA LEU A 9 -60.28 -15.61 -20.98
C LEU A 9 -58.85 -15.79 -20.48
N LEU A 10 -57.92 -16.19 -21.36
CA LEU A 10 -56.50 -16.36 -21.05
C LEU A 10 -55.77 -15.01 -20.85
N LEU A 11 -56.21 -13.97 -21.56
CA LEU A 11 -55.73 -12.59 -21.35
C LEU A 11 -56.24 -12.00 -20.03
N LEU A 12 -57.47 -12.32 -19.63
CA LEU A 12 -58.06 -11.90 -18.36
C LEU A 12 -57.36 -12.57 -17.17
N THR A 13 -57.04 -13.86 -17.26
CA THR A 13 -56.30 -14.57 -16.21
C THR A 13 -54.88 -14.04 -16.08
N LEU A 14 -54.21 -13.69 -17.18
CA LEU A 14 -52.88 -13.06 -17.16
C LEU A 14 -52.90 -11.68 -16.47
N LEU A 15 -53.96 -10.89 -16.66
CA LEU A 15 -54.14 -9.57 -16.01
C LEU A 15 -54.42 -9.67 -14.51
N VAL A 16 -55.03 -10.75 -14.03
CA VAL A 16 -55.31 -10.97 -12.59
C VAL A 16 -54.05 -11.41 -11.82
N HIS A 17 -53.04 -11.99 -12.50
CA HIS A 17 -51.80 -12.45 -11.86
C HIS A 17 -50.73 -11.34 -11.69
N VAL A 18 -50.99 -10.10 -12.15
CA VAL A 18 -50.10 -8.92 -11.94
C VAL A 18 -50.37 -8.25 -10.59
N ARG A 19 -50.62 -9.03 -9.54
CA ARG A 19 -50.50 -8.58 -8.15
C ARG A 19 -49.17 -9.10 -7.62
N GLY A 20 -48.08 -8.50 -8.10
CA GLY A 20 -46.76 -8.73 -7.53
C GLY A 20 -46.79 -8.37 -6.05
N PHE A 21 -46.51 -9.35 -5.20
CA PHE A 21 -46.26 -9.16 -3.77
C PHE A 21 -44.99 -8.34 -3.58
N SER A 22 -45.10 -7.01 -3.68
CA SER A 22 -44.14 -6.10 -3.07
C SER A 22 -44.74 -5.62 -1.77
N GLN A 23 -44.76 -6.52 -0.77
CA GLN A 23 -44.91 -6.10 0.61
C GLN A 23 -43.49 -5.78 1.09
N THR A 24 -43.00 -4.58 0.79
CA THR A 24 -42.05 -3.95 1.68
C THR A 24 -42.80 -3.74 2.98
N ALA A 25 -42.68 -4.70 3.90
CA ALA A 25 -42.99 -4.46 5.30
C ALA A 25 -41.99 -3.39 5.76
N GLU A 26 -42.34 -2.13 5.51
CA GLU A 26 -41.76 -0.99 6.18
C GLU A 26 -42.15 -1.17 7.64
N ARG A 27 -41.36 -1.98 8.37
CA ARG A 27 -41.39 -2.00 9.82
C ARG A 27 -41.15 -0.55 10.20
N ASP A 28 -42.21 0.12 10.61
CA ASP A 28 -42.18 1.50 11.06
C ASP A 28 -41.23 1.56 12.26
N LYS A 29 -39.95 1.81 11.96
CA LYS A 29 -38.86 1.82 12.93
C LYS A 29 -39.03 3.10 13.71
N ARG A 30 -39.77 3.00 14.81
CA ARG A 30 -40.00 4.13 15.70
C ARG A 30 -38.68 4.68 16.20
N LEU A 31 -38.54 5.99 16.05
CA LEU A 31 -37.43 6.76 16.60
C LEU A 31 -37.60 6.84 18.12
N ILE A 32 -36.51 6.63 18.83
CA ILE A 32 -36.44 6.79 20.27
C ILE A 32 -35.32 7.77 20.62
N HIS A 33 -35.57 8.58 21.63
CA HIS A 33 -34.55 9.38 22.29
C HIS A 33 -33.83 8.49 23.32
N PHE A 34 -32.62 8.09 22.96
CA PHE A 34 -31.80 7.17 23.71
C PHE A 34 -30.75 7.97 24.50
N SER A 35 -30.81 7.88 25.82
CA SER A 35 -29.90 8.57 26.73
C SER A 35 -29.31 7.62 27.75
N GLY A 36 -28.28 8.06 28.46
CA GLY A 36 -27.72 7.24 29.52
C GLY A 36 -26.45 7.81 30.09
N VAL A 37 -25.84 7.03 30.99
CA VAL A 37 -24.53 7.30 31.54
C VAL A 37 -23.65 6.07 31.33
N VAL A 38 -22.43 6.30 30.87
CA VAL A 38 -21.41 5.26 30.73
C VAL A 38 -20.51 5.29 31.96
N VAL A 39 -20.33 4.14 32.60
CA VAL A 39 -19.51 3.98 33.81
C VAL A 39 -18.56 2.79 33.69
N THR A 40 -17.50 2.78 34.49
CA THR A 40 -16.55 1.67 34.56
C THR A 40 -17.10 0.51 35.39
N ALA A 41 -16.72 -0.73 35.05
CA ALA A 41 -17.17 -1.93 35.78
C ALA A 41 -16.59 -2.06 37.20
N ASP A 42 -15.40 -1.51 37.43
CA ASP A 42 -14.63 -1.67 38.66
C ASP A 42 -15.07 -0.71 39.78
N SER A 43 -15.27 0.55 39.43
CA SER A 43 -15.40 1.67 40.35
C SER A 43 -16.67 2.50 40.10
N LEU A 44 -17.44 2.16 39.05
CA LEU A 44 -18.61 2.91 38.61
C LEU A 44 -18.31 4.39 38.34
N ASN A 45 -17.05 4.69 38.03
CA ASN A 45 -16.64 6.03 37.68
C ASN A 45 -17.14 6.36 36.27
N PRO A 46 -17.51 7.61 36.00
CA PRO A 46 -17.99 8.01 34.69
C PRO A 46 -16.88 7.86 33.63
N VAL A 47 -17.23 7.32 32.47
CA VAL A 47 -16.33 7.24 31.32
C VAL A 47 -16.58 8.45 30.43
N SER A 48 -15.71 9.46 30.59
CA SER A 48 -15.77 10.70 29.81
C SER A 48 -15.32 10.48 28.36
N PHE A 49 -15.91 11.21 27.42
CA PHE A 49 -15.54 11.24 26.01
C PHE A 49 -15.51 9.87 25.30
N ALA A 50 -16.35 8.92 25.74
CA ALA A 50 -16.55 7.65 25.06
C ALA A 50 -17.31 7.86 23.74
N ASN A 51 -16.93 7.11 22.71
CA ASN A 51 -17.57 7.11 21.41
C ASN A 51 -18.74 6.12 21.40
N ILE A 52 -19.91 6.61 20.97
CA ILE A 52 -21.15 5.84 20.92
C ILE A 52 -21.67 5.87 19.49
N ILE A 53 -21.73 4.72 18.82
CA ILE A 53 -22.06 4.64 17.39
C ILE A 53 -23.14 3.58 17.16
N ILE A 54 -24.13 3.87 16.32
CA ILE A 54 -25.05 2.83 15.84
C ILE A 54 -24.33 2.02 14.76
N LYS A 55 -24.19 0.71 15.00
CA LYS A 55 -23.51 -0.23 14.11
C LYS A 55 -24.07 -0.16 12.70
N ASN A 56 -23.19 -0.20 11.70
CA ASN A 56 -23.52 -0.09 10.26
C ASN A 56 -24.12 1.25 9.83
N THR A 57 -24.01 2.29 10.65
CA THR A 57 -24.43 3.65 10.27
C THR A 57 -23.33 4.65 10.58
N ARG A 58 -23.49 5.89 10.10
CA ARG A 58 -22.63 7.03 10.46
C ARG A 58 -23.25 7.88 11.57
N ARG A 59 -24.20 7.34 12.32
CA ARG A 59 -24.89 8.05 13.41
C ARG A 59 -24.27 7.64 14.74
N GLY A 60 -23.98 8.63 15.56
CA GLY A 60 -23.37 8.44 16.86
C GLY A 60 -23.28 9.75 17.62
N THR A 61 -22.79 9.65 18.86
CA THR A 61 -22.53 10.77 19.76
C THR A 61 -21.33 10.44 20.64
N ILE A 62 -20.92 11.40 21.46
CA ILE A 62 -19.88 11.23 22.47
C ILE A 62 -20.46 11.46 23.87
N THR A 63 -19.86 10.86 24.89
CA THR A 63 -20.22 11.19 26.28
C THR A 63 -19.60 12.51 26.72
N ASP A 64 -20.26 13.18 27.67
CA ASP A 64 -19.73 14.38 28.32
C ASP A 64 -18.69 14.04 29.40
N TYR A 65 -18.28 15.04 30.17
CA TYR A 65 -17.33 14.87 31.28
C TYR A 65 -17.84 13.91 32.37
N TYR A 66 -19.15 13.83 32.59
CA TYR A 66 -19.80 12.97 33.57
C TYR A 66 -20.26 11.62 32.96
N GLY A 67 -19.82 11.28 31.75
CA GLY A 67 -20.18 10.04 31.08
C GLY A 67 -21.62 10.02 30.53
N TYR A 68 -22.34 11.13 30.58
CA TYR A 68 -23.69 11.25 30.07
C TYR A 68 -23.71 11.35 28.54
N PHE A 69 -24.70 10.71 27.92
CA PHE A 69 -24.96 10.81 26.48
C PHE A 69 -26.46 10.89 26.17
N SER A 70 -26.76 11.44 25.00
CA SER A 70 -28.11 11.53 24.45
C SER A 70 -28.02 11.60 22.93
N PHE A 71 -28.79 10.77 22.23
CA PHE A 71 -28.97 10.83 20.77
C PHE A 71 -30.25 10.11 20.34
N VAL A 72 -30.59 10.20 19.05
CA VAL A 72 -31.76 9.52 18.49
C VAL A 72 -31.35 8.20 17.85
N ALA A 73 -31.99 7.11 18.25
CA ALA A 73 -31.79 5.76 17.73
C ALA A 73 -33.12 5.13 17.30
N MET A 74 -33.07 4.02 16.56
CA MET A 74 -34.26 3.24 16.23
C MET A 74 -34.37 1.99 17.09
N GLN A 75 -35.58 1.46 17.19
CA GLN A 75 -35.81 0.13 17.78
C GLN A 75 -35.02 -0.94 17.02
N SER A 76 -34.51 -1.93 17.75
CA SER A 76 -33.64 -3.00 17.23
C SER A 76 -32.27 -2.55 16.71
N ASP A 77 -31.88 -1.28 16.88
CA ASP A 77 -30.52 -0.85 16.56
C ASP A 77 -29.52 -1.42 17.57
N THR A 78 -28.31 -1.70 17.09
CA THR A 78 -27.18 -2.07 17.94
C THR A 78 -26.26 -0.89 18.12
N VAL A 79 -26.11 -0.46 19.36
CA VAL A 79 -25.24 0.63 19.77
C VAL A 79 -23.91 0.04 20.22
N GLN A 80 -22.81 0.55 19.67
CA GLN A 80 -21.44 0.21 20.04
C GLN A 80 -20.88 1.33 20.91
N PHE A 81 -20.26 0.94 22.02
CA PHE A 81 -19.56 1.83 22.94
C PHE A 81 -18.07 1.51 22.88
N SER A 82 -17.26 2.54 22.71
CA SER A 82 -15.80 2.42 22.62
C SER A 82 -15.11 3.61 23.31
N ALA A 83 -14.04 3.32 24.04
CA ALA A 83 -13.24 4.32 24.72
C ALA A 83 -11.80 3.81 24.81
N ILE A 84 -10.83 4.72 24.88
CA ILE A 84 -9.42 4.36 25.00
C ILE A 84 -9.20 3.67 26.36
N GLY A 85 -8.56 2.50 26.34
CA GLY A 85 -8.32 1.71 27.57
C GLY A 85 -9.54 0.92 28.04
N PHE A 86 -10.58 0.75 27.20
CA PHE A 86 -11.74 -0.08 27.48
C PHE A 86 -12.02 -1.03 26.33
N LYS A 87 -12.60 -2.18 26.66
CA LYS A 87 -13.07 -3.13 25.65
C LYS A 87 -14.32 -2.59 24.97
N GLU A 88 -14.42 -2.79 23.66
CA GLU A 88 -15.64 -2.48 22.93
C GLU A 88 -16.82 -3.30 23.47
N SER A 89 -17.93 -2.61 23.73
CA SER A 89 -19.16 -3.24 24.23
C SER A 89 -20.34 -2.85 23.35
N TYR A 90 -21.33 -3.73 23.30
CA TYR A 90 -22.48 -3.61 22.41
C TYR A 90 -23.77 -3.71 23.20
N TYR A 91 -24.74 -2.86 22.86
CA TYR A 91 -26.06 -2.86 23.44
C TYR A 91 -27.12 -2.89 22.33
N VAL A 92 -28.06 -3.83 22.41
CA VAL A 92 -29.16 -3.92 21.45
C VAL A 92 -30.40 -3.27 22.07
N ILE A 93 -30.93 -2.26 21.39
CA ILE A 93 -32.14 -1.56 21.81
C ILE A 93 -33.35 -2.50 21.63
N PRO A 94 -34.10 -2.82 22.71
CA PRO A 94 -35.28 -3.67 22.59
C PRO A 94 -36.35 -3.09 21.67
N ASP A 95 -37.06 -3.95 20.95
CA ASP A 95 -38.20 -3.59 20.10
C ASP A 95 -39.52 -3.39 20.87
N THR A 96 -39.56 -3.85 22.12
CA THR A 96 -40.71 -3.73 23.03
C THR A 96 -40.86 -2.34 23.66
N ILE A 97 -39.96 -1.40 23.36
CA ILE A 97 -40.02 -0.04 23.91
C ILE A 97 -41.25 0.69 23.34
N THR A 98 -42.18 1.04 24.22
CA THR A 98 -43.38 1.83 23.88
C THR A 98 -43.21 3.32 24.11
N ARG A 99 -42.23 3.73 24.91
CA ARG A 99 -41.96 5.14 25.25
C ARG A 99 -40.99 5.76 24.25
N GLU A 100 -41.16 7.05 23.98
CA GLU A 100 -40.24 7.82 23.13
C GLU A 100 -38.86 8.00 23.77
N ARG A 101 -38.76 7.92 25.09
CA ARG A 101 -37.52 8.10 25.85
C ARG A 101 -37.09 6.80 26.49
N TYR A 102 -35.83 6.43 26.26
CA TYR A 102 -35.19 5.27 26.87
C TYR A 102 -33.87 5.68 27.50
N SER A 103 -33.68 5.34 28.77
CA SER A 103 -32.45 5.65 29.50
C SER A 103 -31.81 4.38 30.06
N LEU A 104 -30.50 4.25 29.94
CA LEU A 104 -29.75 3.16 30.59
C LEU A 104 -28.49 3.65 31.30
N ILE A 105 -27.96 2.79 32.15
CA ILE A 105 -26.59 2.89 32.65
C ILE A 105 -25.81 1.80 31.93
N HIS A 106 -24.79 2.19 31.18
CA HIS A 106 -23.95 1.27 30.41
C HIS A 106 -22.61 1.09 31.12
N VAL A 107 -22.20 -0.15 31.33
CA VAL A 107 -20.96 -0.48 32.04
C VAL A 107 -19.90 -0.92 31.03
N MET A 108 -18.71 -0.34 31.10
CA MET A 108 -17.56 -0.71 30.27
C MET A 108 -16.47 -1.40 31.10
N ASP A 109 -15.94 -2.50 30.56
CA ASP A 109 -14.81 -3.21 31.13
C ASP A 109 -13.50 -2.56 30.69
N ALA A 110 -12.61 -2.27 31.64
CA ALA A 110 -11.28 -1.75 31.36
C ALA A 110 -10.45 -2.80 30.59
N ASP A 111 -9.75 -2.36 29.55
CA ASP A 111 -8.84 -3.17 28.75
C ASP A 111 -7.45 -2.51 28.75
N THR A 112 -6.47 -3.23 29.29
CA THR A 112 -5.09 -2.76 29.32
C THR A 112 -4.49 -2.89 27.93
N ILE A 113 -4.38 -1.78 27.21
CA ILE A 113 -3.61 -1.72 25.97
C ILE A 113 -2.13 -1.77 26.36
N LEU A 114 -1.47 -2.90 26.07
CA LEU A 114 -0.03 -3.00 26.20
C LEU A 114 0.61 -2.28 25.01
N LEU A 115 1.05 -1.04 25.22
CA LEU A 115 1.85 -0.32 24.24
C LEU A 115 3.28 -0.87 24.26
N GLU A 116 3.86 -1.11 23.08
CA GLU A 116 5.26 -1.47 22.99
C GLU A 116 6.12 -0.29 23.50
N PRO A 117 6.99 -0.52 24.50
CA PRO A 117 7.85 0.55 25.01
C PRO A 117 8.84 0.95 23.92
N THR A 118 8.84 2.23 23.55
CA THR A 118 9.93 2.80 22.74
C THR A 118 11.06 3.21 23.67
N ILE A 119 12.21 2.55 23.55
CA ILE A 119 13.41 2.90 24.31
C ILE A 119 14.04 4.11 23.63
N ILE A 120 13.88 5.29 24.23
CA ILE A 120 14.59 6.49 23.80
C ILE A 120 15.96 6.47 24.45
N TYR A 121 17.00 6.23 23.66
CA TYR A 121 18.38 6.31 24.14
C TYR A 121 18.80 7.78 24.22
N PRO A 122 19.29 8.27 25.38
CA PRO A 122 20.01 9.53 25.42
C PRO A 122 21.30 9.35 24.62
N TRP A 123 21.59 10.28 23.71
CA TRP A 123 22.86 10.30 22.99
C TRP A 123 24.00 10.46 24.00
N PRO A 124 25.05 9.63 23.91
CA PRO A 124 26.24 9.85 24.72
C PRO A 124 26.93 11.10 24.13
N THR A 125 27.23 12.09 24.98
CA THR A 125 27.97 13.36 24.71
C THR A 125 27.64 14.20 23.45
N VAL A 126 28.04 15.49 23.46
CA VAL A 126 27.83 16.36 22.28
C VAL A 126 28.80 15.98 21.15
N GLU A 127 29.98 15.48 21.52
CA GLU A 127 31.04 15.06 20.62
C GLU A 127 30.65 13.82 19.81
N GLU A 128 30.16 12.77 20.45
CA GLU A 128 29.72 11.54 19.77
C GLU A 128 28.47 11.79 18.91
N PHE A 129 27.57 12.70 19.32
CA PHE A 129 26.48 13.15 18.44
C PHE A 129 27.01 13.80 17.16
N LYS A 130 28.00 14.69 17.24
CA LYS A 130 28.59 15.34 16.07
C LYS A 130 29.24 14.31 15.14
N GLU A 131 29.98 13.36 15.70
CA GLU A 131 30.61 12.30 14.94
C GLU A 131 29.58 11.41 14.25
N ALA A 132 28.57 10.95 14.98
CA ALA A 132 27.48 10.13 14.45
C ALA A 132 26.66 10.87 13.39
N PHE A 133 26.41 12.17 13.57
CA PHE A 133 25.69 13.00 12.61
C PHE A 133 26.48 13.22 11.32
N VAL A 134 27.78 13.48 11.42
CA VAL A 134 28.65 13.64 10.25
C VAL A 134 28.79 12.33 9.47
N ASN A 135 28.87 11.20 10.17
CA ASN A 135 29.01 9.87 9.58
C ASN A 135 27.67 9.19 9.29
N LEU A 136 26.56 9.89 9.45
CA LEU A 136 25.23 9.31 9.24
C LEU A 136 25.04 9.01 7.75
N ASP A 137 24.93 7.73 7.40
CA ASP A 137 24.58 7.31 6.06
C ASP A 137 23.07 7.47 5.86
N ILE A 138 22.69 8.48 5.07
CA ILE A 138 21.30 8.76 4.73
C ILE A 138 21.01 8.01 3.42
N PRO A 139 20.01 7.11 3.38
CA PRO A 139 19.67 6.42 2.15
C PRO A 139 19.34 7.43 1.06
N ASP A 140 19.90 7.20 -0.14
CA ASP A 140 19.64 8.05 -1.30
C ASP A 140 18.16 8.02 -1.69
N ASP A 141 17.65 9.16 -2.16
CA ASP A 141 16.34 9.22 -2.82
C ASP A 141 16.36 8.44 -4.16
N ASP A 142 15.19 7.97 -4.60
CA ASP A 142 15.01 7.18 -5.83
C ASP A 142 15.63 7.89 -7.06
N LEU A 143 15.52 9.22 -7.11
CA LEU A 143 16.10 10.03 -8.18
C LEU A 143 17.63 10.03 -8.16
N GLU A 144 18.24 10.10 -6.97
CA GLU A 144 19.70 10.07 -6.81
C GLU A 144 20.26 8.67 -7.12
N ILE A 145 19.56 7.61 -6.72
CA ILE A 145 19.87 6.22 -7.14
C ILE A 145 19.88 6.11 -8.67
N ALA A 146 18.84 6.63 -9.33
CA ALA A 146 18.76 6.63 -10.79
C ALA A 146 19.91 7.42 -11.43
N ARG A 147 20.26 8.58 -10.89
CA ARG A 147 21.39 9.40 -11.38
C ARG A 147 22.73 8.69 -11.22
N LYS A 148 23.00 8.06 -10.07
CA LYS A 148 24.22 7.29 -9.82
C LYS A 148 24.34 6.12 -10.80
N ASN A 149 23.24 5.40 -11.05
CA ASN A 149 23.19 4.31 -12.02
C ASN A 149 23.36 4.77 -13.47
N LEU A 150 22.84 5.95 -13.81
CA LEU A 150 22.96 6.55 -15.15
C LEU A 150 24.25 7.36 -15.34
N ASN A 151 25.11 7.44 -14.32
CA ASN A 151 26.35 8.17 -14.42
C ASN A 151 27.21 7.57 -15.54
N ARG A 152 27.41 8.35 -16.60
CA ARG A 152 28.11 7.91 -17.82
C ARG A 152 29.54 7.44 -17.54
N ALA A 153 30.21 8.01 -16.54
CA ALA A 153 31.55 7.58 -16.15
C ALA A 153 31.55 6.17 -15.54
N GLU A 154 30.63 5.92 -14.62
CA GLU A 154 30.43 4.61 -13.98
C GLU A 154 30.00 3.55 -14.99
N MET A 155 29.06 3.89 -15.89
CA MET A 155 28.62 3.00 -16.96
C MET A 155 29.76 2.63 -17.92
N ARG A 156 30.66 3.58 -18.25
CA ARG A 156 31.84 3.29 -19.08
C ARG A 156 32.80 2.34 -18.37
N TYR A 157 33.13 2.63 -17.11
CA TYR A 157 33.99 1.76 -16.31
C TYR A 157 33.41 0.34 -16.17
N ARG A 158 32.10 0.24 -15.96
CA ARG A 158 31.37 -1.03 -15.95
C ARG A 158 31.48 -1.76 -17.28
N VAL A 159 31.24 -1.08 -18.41
CA VAL A 159 31.40 -1.68 -19.74
C VAL A 159 32.83 -2.16 -20.01
N GLU A 160 33.85 -1.44 -19.53
CA GLU A 160 35.26 -1.79 -19.70
C GLU A 160 35.72 -2.97 -18.82
N SER A 161 35.20 -3.05 -17.60
CA SER A 161 35.57 -4.10 -16.62
C SER A 161 34.79 -5.40 -16.82
N PHE A 162 33.61 -5.36 -17.44
CA PHE A 162 32.82 -6.54 -17.72
C PHE A 162 33.38 -7.31 -18.93
N LYS A 163 33.58 -8.62 -18.77
CA LYS A 163 33.97 -9.51 -19.88
C LYS A 163 32.82 -9.60 -20.88
N MET A 164 33.14 -9.54 -22.16
CA MET A 164 32.15 -9.69 -23.22
C MET A 164 31.57 -11.11 -23.21
N ASP A 165 30.26 -11.21 -22.98
CA ASP A 165 29.48 -12.43 -23.16
C ASP A 165 29.37 -12.81 -24.66
N GLY A 166 28.97 -14.04 -24.98
CA GLY A 166 28.84 -14.54 -26.35
C GLY A 166 28.00 -13.63 -27.25
N SER A 167 26.90 -13.08 -26.73
CA SER A 167 26.05 -12.11 -27.43
C SER A 167 26.77 -10.80 -27.76
N LEU A 168 27.53 -10.27 -26.80
CA LEU A 168 28.34 -9.06 -26.95
C LEU A 168 29.52 -9.27 -27.89
N ASN A 169 30.13 -10.46 -27.87
CA ASN A 169 31.19 -10.83 -28.80
C ASN A 169 30.68 -10.85 -30.24
N TYR A 170 29.51 -11.43 -30.50
CA TYR A 170 28.87 -11.40 -31.81
C TYR A 170 28.55 -9.97 -32.25
N LYS A 171 27.98 -9.15 -31.36
CA LYS A 171 27.71 -7.74 -31.66
C LYS A 171 29.00 -6.98 -31.99
N ASN A 172 30.06 -7.15 -31.20
CA ASN A 172 31.36 -6.53 -31.46
C ASN A 172 31.94 -6.98 -32.81
N TYR A 173 31.79 -8.26 -33.16
CA TYR A 173 32.18 -8.79 -34.47
C TYR A 173 31.39 -8.12 -35.61
N ILE A 174 30.06 -8.05 -35.51
CA ILE A 174 29.23 -7.37 -36.51
C ILE A 174 29.56 -5.87 -36.60
N ASP A 175 29.79 -5.19 -35.48
CA ASP A 175 30.17 -3.78 -35.45
C ASP A 175 31.51 -3.54 -36.17
N ARG A 176 32.46 -4.48 -36.05
CA ARG A 176 33.73 -4.44 -36.80
C ARG A 176 33.51 -4.69 -38.30
N GLU A 177 32.71 -5.68 -38.66
CA GLU A 177 32.42 -5.97 -40.07
C GLU A 177 31.66 -4.82 -40.72
N THR A 178 30.62 -4.29 -40.09
CA THR A 178 29.86 -3.11 -40.58
C THR A 178 30.74 -1.87 -40.70
N SER A 179 31.65 -1.63 -39.75
CA SER A 179 32.65 -0.55 -39.86
C SER A 179 33.54 -0.70 -41.09
N LYS A 180 33.93 -1.93 -41.48
CA LYS A 180 34.66 -2.17 -42.73
C LYS A 180 33.78 -1.90 -43.95
N LEU A 181 32.49 -2.27 -43.90
CA LEU A 181 31.53 -2.02 -44.98
C LEU A 181 31.37 -0.51 -45.27
N TYR A 182 31.42 0.35 -44.26
CA TYR A 182 31.38 1.82 -44.44
C TYR A 182 32.51 2.36 -45.32
N TYR A 183 33.66 1.69 -45.33
CA TYR A 183 34.80 2.05 -46.17
C TYR A 183 34.80 1.32 -47.52
N ILE A 184 33.77 0.53 -47.86
CA ILE A 184 33.67 -0.06 -49.20
C ILE A 184 33.43 1.07 -50.21
N GLY A 185 34.41 1.26 -51.10
CA GLY A 185 34.43 2.35 -52.10
C GLY A 185 35.39 3.49 -51.77
N GLN A 186 36.02 3.49 -50.60
CA GLN A 186 37.09 4.42 -50.21
C GLN A 186 38.28 3.65 -49.62
N THR A 187 39.49 4.21 -49.64
CA THR A 187 40.64 3.54 -49.00
C THR A 187 40.51 3.62 -47.49
N GLN A 188 40.54 2.46 -46.81
CA GLN A 188 40.59 2.44 -45.34
C GLN A 188 41.84 3.21 -44.86
N PRO A 189 41.71 4.07 -43.84
CA PRO A 189 42.85 4.80 -43.31
C PRO A 189 43.87 3.85 -42.69
N ILE A 190 45.07 3.78 -43.30
CA ILE A 190 46.19 2.98 -42.78
C ILE A 190 46.90 3.72 -41.64
N SER A 191 47.15 3.05 -40.52
CA SER A 191 47.74 3.66 -39.32
C SER A 191 49.28 3.77 -39.35
N VAL A 192 49.90 3.71 -40.54
CA VAL A 192 51.36 3.61 -40.70
C VAL A 192 52.08 4.88 -40.21
N LEU A 193 51.43 6.04 -40.29
CA LEU A 193 51.97 7.32 -39.81
C LEU A 193 51.47 7.71 -38.41
N ASN A 194 50.74 6.83 -37.71
CA ASN A 194 50.21 7.13 -36.39
C ASN A 194 51.25 6.84 -35.29
N PRO A 195 51.80 7.86 -34.60
CA PRO A 195 52.85 7.65 -33.60
C PRO A 195 52.37 6.83 -32.39
N PHE A 196 51.08 6.86 -32.07
CA PHE A 196 50.50 6.05 -30.98
C PHE A 196 50.38 4.58 -31.37
N ALA A 197 50.12 4.27 -32.65
CA ALA A 197 50.11 2.88 -33.13
C ALA A 197 51.50 2.24 -33.05
N TRP A 198 52.56 3.00 -33.37
CA TRP A 198 53.95 2.54 -33.19
C TRP A 198 54.32 2.32 -31.73
N ALA A 199 53.91 3.21 -30.83
CA ALA A 199 54.15 3.03 -29.39
C ALA A 199 53.45 1.76 -28.87
N ALA A 200 52.19 1.53 -29.27
CA ALA A 200 51.46 0.31 -28.91
C ALA A 200 52.10 -0.95 -29.51
N PHE A 201 52.57 -0.89 -30.75
CA PHE A 201 53.27 -1.99 -31.41
C PHE A 201 54.58 -2.35 -30.69
N ILE A 202 55.43 -1.37 -30.39
CA ILE A 202 56.70 -1.58 -29.67
C ILE A 202 56.41 -2.14 -28.27
N LYS A 203 55.37 -1.64 -27.59
CA LYS A 203 54.95 -2.16 -26.30
C LYS A 203 54.50 -3.62 -26.40
N ALA A 204 53.65 -3.97 -27.36
CA ALA A 204 53.17 -5.33 -27.58
C ALA A 204 54.31 -6.30 -27.95
N TRP A 205 55.28 -5.83 -28.73
CA TRP A 205 56.51 -6.58 -29.03
C TRP A 205 57.30 -6.86 -27.76
N LYS A 206 57.54 -5.83 -26.94
CA LYS A 206 58.27 -5.96 -25.66
C LYS A 206 57.55 -6.89 -24.68
N GLU A 207 56.23 -6.89 -24.68
CA GLU A 207 55.38 -7.81 -23.90
C GLU A 207 55.38 -9.24 -24.47
N GLY A 208 56.03 -9.50 -25.61
CA GLY A 208 56.17 -10.83 -26.18
C GLY A 208 54.90 -11.38 -26.84
N LYS A 209 53.89 -10.53 -27.09
CA LYS A 209 52.58 -10.94 -27.63
C LYS A 209 52.63 -11.57 -29.03
N PHE A 210 53.72 -11.40 -29.75
CA PHE A 210 53.93 -11.97 -31.10
C PHE A 210 54.75 -13.26 -31.10
N LYS A 211 55.18 -13.77 -29.94
CA LYS A 211 55.82 -15.09 -29.88
C LYS A 211 54.76 -16.16 -30.13
N LYS A 212 54.99 -17.00 -31.15
CA LYS A 212 54.11 -18.12 -31.49
C LYS A 212 54.11 -19.10 -30.31
N GLN A 213 52.96 -19.32 -29.68
CA GLN A 213 52.77 -20.46 -28.78
C GLN A 213 52.66 -21.71 -29.65
N ASN A 214 53.58 -22.65 -29.46
CA ASN A 214 53.38 -24.01 -29.96
C ASN A 214 52.31 -24.64 -29.07
N ASP A 215 51.08 -24.75 -29.58
CA ASP A 215 50.04 -25.54 -28.95
C ASP A 215 50.34 -27.02 -29.20
N ASP A 216 51.19 -27.58 -28.35
CA ASP A 216 51.33 -29.03 -28.22
C ASP A 216 50.13 -29.53 -27.39
N LYS A 217 49.01 -29.79 -28.04
CA LYS A 217 47.89 -30.57 -27.48
C LYS A 217 47.56 -31.75 -28.39
N TYR A 218 47.94 -32.94 -27.92
CA TYR A 218 47.16 -34.16 -28.10
C TYR A 218 45.94 -34.12 -27.17
#